data_AF-A0A924G4H6-F1
#
_entry.id   AF-A0A924G4H6-F1
#
_cell.length_a   1.000
_cell.length_b   1.000
_cell.length_c   1.000
_cell.angle_alpha   90.00
_cell.angle_beta   90.00
_cell.angle_gamma   90.00
#
_symmetry.space_group_name_H-M   'P 1'
#
loop_
_entity.id
_entity.type
_entity.pdbx_description
1 polymer ?
#
loop_
_entity_poly.entity_id
_entity_poly.type
_entity_poly.pdbx_seq_one_letter_code
_entity_poly.pdbx_strand_id
1 'polypeptide(L)' 'FRTDDEVIEKANNTPFGLSAGVWTDKGSKIFNLTTKLRAGVIWANTYNKFDPTSPFGGYKESGYGREGGLHGLGAYLKM' A
#
# COMPACT_ATOMS: atom_id res chain seq x y z
N PHE A 1 3.65 13.87 14.24
CA PHE A 1 4.97 13.89 13.59
C PHE A 1 5.26 15.33 13.19
N ARG A 2 6.53 15.72 13.16
CA ARG A 2 6.98 17.08 12.80
C ARG A 2 7.63 17.12 11.42
N THR A 3 8.10 15.98 10.92
CA THR A 3 8.69 15.83 9.58
C THR A 3 8.06 14.65 8.84
N ASP A 4 8.15 14.68 7.51
CA ASP A 4 7.64 13.60 6.67
C ASP A 4 8.42 12.28 6.92
N ASP A 5 9.72 12.36 7.24
CA ASP A 5 10.51 11.16 7.55
C ASP A 5 10.12 10.50 8.88
N GLU A 6 9.78 11.28 9.91
CA GLU A 6 9.31 10.75 11.20
C GLU A 6 8.01 9.96 11.06
N VAL A 7 7.08 10.43 10.20
CA VAL A 7 5.83 9.69 9.95
C VAL A 7 6.06 8.43 9.15
N ILE A 8 6.98 8.45 8.18
CA ILE A 8 7.33 7.27 7.39
C ILE A 8 7.93 6.19 8.29
N GLU A 9 8.86 6.57 9.18
CA GLU A 9 9.47 5.65 10.13
C GLU A 9 8.40 5.03 11.05
N LYS A 10 7.54 5.86 11.64
CA LYS A 10 6.44 5.39 12.50
C LYS A 10 5.45 4.49 11.77
N ALA A 11 5.07 4.84 10.55
CA ALA A 11 4.13 4.06 9.74
C ALA A 11 4.72 2.70 9.31
N ASN A 12 6.04 2.65 9.09
CA ASN A 12 6.73 1.41 8.73
C ASN A 12 7.10 0.54 9.94
N ASN A 13 7.08 1.09 11.16
CA ASN A 13 7.40 0.41 12.41
C ASN A 13 6.24 -0.46 12.93
N THR A 14 5.81 -1.40 12.09
CA THR A 14 4.82 -2.43 12.42
C THR A 14 5.23 -3.74 11.75
N PRO A 15 4.98 -4.91 12.36
CA PRO A 15 5.22 -6.20 11.69
C PRO A 15 4.27 -6.42 10.50
N PHE A 16 3.18 -5.65 10.42
CA PHE A 16 2.19 -5.72 9.35
C PHE A 16 2.46 -4.70 8.24
N GLY A 17 1.80 -4.87 7.10
CA GLY A 17 1.97 -4.02 5.92
C GLY A 17 0.87 -4.21 4.89
N LEU A 18 -0.39 -4.41 5.32
CA LEU A 18 -1.49 -4.64 4.39
C LEU A 18 -1.83 -3.40 3.57
N SER A 19 -2.11 -2.30 4.26
CA SER A 19 -2.50 -1.06 3.61
C SER A 19 -2.11 0.18 4.42
N ALA A 20 -2.04 1.32 3.74
CA ALA A 20 -1.79 2.63 4.34
C ALA A 20 -2.69 3.69 3.68
N GLY A 21 -2.92 4.80 4.39
CA GLY A 21 -3.67 5.94 3.88
C GLY A 21 -2.88 7.23 4.05
N VAL A 22 -2.89 8.07 3.02
CA VAL A 22 -2.24 9.38 3.01
C VAL A 22 -3.31 10.44 2.78
N TRP A 23 -3.43 11.39 3.71
CA TRP A 23 -4.31 12.55 3.56
C TRP A 23 -3.48 13.82 3.47
N THR A 24 -3.59 14.52 2.34
CA THR A 24 -2.90 15.79 2.11
C THR A 24 -3.54 16.55 0.97
N ASP A 25 -3.49 17.88 1.06
CA ASP A 25 -3.83 18.83 0.01
C ASP A 25 -2.70 19.03 -1.01
N LYS A 26 -1.47 18.56 -0.71
CA LYS A 26 -0.29 18.72 -1.56
C LYS A 26 -0.01 17.45 -2.36
N GLY A 27 -0.26 17.51 -3.67
CA GLY A 27 -0.04 16.37 -4.57
C GLY A 27 1.39 15.81 -4.55
N SER A 28 2.41 16.67 -4.46
CA SER A 28 3.81 16.23 -4.37
C SER A 28 4.11 15.40 -3.12
N LYS A 29 3.41 15.66 -2.01
CA LYS A 29 3.56 14.87 -0.77
C LYS A 29 2.97 13.47 -0.93
N ILE A 30 1.89 13.33 -1.71
CA ILE A 30 1.29 12.01 -1.99
C ILE A 30 2.36 11.09 -2.57
N PHE A 31 3.00 11.47 -3.67
CA PHE A 31 4.01 10.64 -4.33
C PHE A 31 5.23 10.35 -3.46
N ASN A 32 5.71 11.35 -2.69
CA ASN A 32 6.84 11.15 -1.78
C ASN A 32 6.52 10.17 -0.64
N LEU A 33 5.31 10.24 -0.08
CA LEU A 33 4.90 9.36 1.01
C LEU A 33 4.57 7.96 0.50
N THR A 34 3.81 7.85 -0.60
CA THR A 34 3.36 6.54 -1.14
C THR A 34 4.54 5.68 -1.60
N THR A 35 5.64 6.27 -2.08
CA THR A 35 6.82 5.52 -2.51
C THR A 35 7.68 4.98 -1.36
N LYS A 36 7.54 5.56 -0.15
CA LYS A 36 8.35 5.20 1.03
C LYS A 36 7.62 4.35 2.07
N LEU A 37 6.29 4.28 1.98
CA LEU A 37 5.47 3.43 2.85
C LEU A 37 5.56 1.96 2.42
N ARG A 38 5.84 1.07 3.38
CA ARG A 38 5.94 -0.38 3.18
C ARG A 38 4.57 -1.03 3.40
N ALA A 39 3.64 -0.74 2.50
CA ALA A 39 2.29 -1.28 2.53
C ALA A 39 1.86 -1.80 1.15
N GLY A 40 0.96 -2.78 1.17
CA GLY A 40 0.46 -3.46 -0.02
C GLY A 40 -0.34 -2.57 -0.94
N VAL A 41 -1.23 -1.80 -0.32
CA VAL A 41 -2.10 -0.83 -0.98
C VAL A 41 -2.01 0.49 -0.23
N ILE A 42 -1.82 1.59 -0.96
CA ILE A 42 -1.75 2.91 -0.37
C ILE A 42 -2.84 3.77 -0.99
N TRP A 43 -3.79 4.22 -0.19
CA TRP A 43 -4.83 5.13 -0.62
C TRP A 43 -4.43 6.57 -0.37
N ALA A 44 -4.67 7.46 -1.34
CA ALA A 44 -4.45 8.88 -1.20
C ALA A 44 -5.79 9.62 -1.20
N ASN A 45 -6.08 10.38 -0.14
CA ASN A 45 -7.32 11.14 0.07
C ASN A 45 -8.61 10.32 -0.06
N THR A 46 -8.50 9.00 0.11
CA THR A 46 -9.61 8.05 0.15
C THR A 46 -9.19 6.91 1.07
N TYR A 47 -10.12 6.01 1.40
CA TYR A 47 -9.78 4.78 2.10
C TYR A 47 -10.72 3.66 1.68
N ASN A 48 -10.25 2.42 1.74
CA ASN A 48 -11.05 1.23 1.50
C ASN A 48 -11.80 1.21 0.15
N LYS A 49 -11.26 1.91 -0.85
CA LYS A 49 -11.79 1.92 -2.22
C LYS A 49 -11.07 0.83 -3.00
N PHE A 50 -11.80 -0.22 -3.35
CA PHE A 50 -11.29 -1.36 -4.08
C PHE A 50 -11.68 -1.28 -5.55
N ASP A 51 -10.74 -1.69 -6.40
CA ASP A 51 -10.98 -1.92 -7.81
C ASP A 51 -10.59 -3.38 -8.10
N PRO A 52 -11.48 -4.20 -8.70
CA PRO A 52 -11.24 -5.63 -8.90
C PRO A 52 -10.09 -5.93 -9.88
N THR A 53 -9.70 -4.96 -10.71
CA THR A 53 -8.57 -5.09 -11.64
C THR A 53 -7.23 -4.70 -10.99
N SER A 54 -7.28 -3.96 -9.89
CA SER A 54 -6.08 -3.52 -9.16
C SER A 54 -5.58 -4.64 -8.24
N PRO A 55 -4.27 -4.95 -8.25
CA PRO A 55 -3.72 -5.99 -7.40
C PRO A 55 -3.81 -5.60 -5.92
N PHE A 56 -4.37 -6.48 -5.10
CA PHE A 56 -4.47 -6.36 -3.66
C PHE A 56 -3.61 -7.42 -2.98
N GLY A 57 -2.85 -7.03 -1.95
CA GLY A 57 -2.10 -7.98 -1.13
C GLY A 57 -1.13 -7.24 -0.24
N GLY A 58 -0.80 -7.82 0.92
CA GLY A 58 0.02 -7.16 1.92
C GLY A 58 1.52 -7.25 1.70
N TYR A 59 2.27 -6.63 2.61
CA TYR A 59 3.69 -6.84 2.86
C TYR A 59 3.88 -7.44 4.25
N LYS A 60 5.06 -8.04 4.49
CA LYS A 60 5.47 -8.63 5.78
C LYS A 60 4.50 -9.71 6.25
N GLU A 61 4.06 -9.68 7.51
CA GLU A 61 3.12 -10.65 8.06
C GLU A 61 1.70 -10.50 7.50
N SER A 62 1.41 -9.46 6.72
CA SER A 62 0.10 -9.28 6.06
C SER A 62 -0.08 -10.14 4.80
N GLY A 63 0.76 -11.15 4.61
CA GLY A 63 0.63 -12.14 3.55
C GLY A 63 1.64 -11.99 2.42
N TYR A 64 1.72 -13.04 1.60
CA TYR A 64 2.57 -13.11 0.41
C TYR A 64 1.70 -13.36 -0.82
N GLY A 65 2.04 -12.69 -1.93
CA GLY A 65 1.26 -12.73 -3.17
C GLY A 65 0.35 -11.51 -3.36
N ARG A 66 -0.40 -11.56 -4.47
CA ARG A 66 -1.35 -10.53 -4.88
C ARG A 66 -2.59 -11.22 -5.45
N GLU A 67 -3.75 -10.71 -5.09
CA GLU A 67 -5.05 -11.08 -5.63
C GLU A 67 -5.58 -9.93 -6.51
N GLY A 68 -6.55 -10.22 -7.39
CA GLY A 68 -7.12 -9.20 -8.28
C GLY A 68 -6.30 -8.95 -9.55
N GLY A 69 -7.00 -8.56 -10.61
CA GLY A 69 -6.44 -8.36 -11.94
C GLY A 69 -5.67 -9.57 -12.49
N LEU A 70 -4.72 -9.30 -13.38
CA LEU A 70 -3.84 -10.32 -13.97
C LEU A 70 -2.90 -10.97 -12.93
N HIS A 71 -2.52 -10.22 -11.89
CA HIS A 71 -1.62 -10.72 -10.84
C HIS A 71 -2.28 -11.83 -10.02
N GLY A 72 -3.57 -11.66 -9.68
CA GLY A 72 -4.35 -12.71 -9.02
C GLY A 72 -4.51 -13.97 -9.86
N LEU A 73 -4.73 -13.82 -11.19
CA LEU A 73 -4.86 -14.97 -12.10
C LEU A 73 -3.58 -15.80 -12.20
N GLY A 74 -2.41 -15.15 -12.12
CA GLY A 74 -1.11 -15.83 -12.20
C GLY A 74 -0.92 -16.92 -11.16
N ALA A 75 -1.54 -16.81 -9.97
CA ALA A 75 -1.46 -17.84 -8.93
C ALA A 75 -2.21 -19.14 -9.30
N TYR A 76 -3.15 -19.07 -10.23
CA TYR A 76 -4.00 -20.20 -10.64
C TYR A 76 -3.59 -20.82 -11.99
N LEU A 77 -2.61 -20.22 -12.68
CA LEU A 77 -2.11 -20.69 -13.96
C LEU A 77 -0.73 -21.31 -13.80
N LYS A 78 -0.51 -22.44 -14.47
CA LYS A 78 0.81 -23.05 -14.60
C LYS A 78 1.35 -22.64 -15.97
N MET A 79 2.44 -21.86 -15.98
CA MET A 79 3.13 -21.48 -17.22
C MET A 79 3.96 -22.63 -17.78
#